data_AF-A0A0H3NM70-F1
#
_entry.id   AF-A0A0H3NM70-F1
#
_cell.length_a   1.000
_cell.length_b   1.000
_cell.length_c   1.000
_cell.angle_alpha   90.00
_cell.angle_beta   90.00
_cell.angle_gamma   90.00
#
_symmetry.space_group_name_H-M   'P 1'
#
loop_
_entity.id
_entity.type
_entity.pdbx_description
1 polymer ?
#
loop_
_entity_poly.entity_id
_entity_poly.type
_entity_poly.pdbx_seq_one_letter_code
_entity_poly.pdbx_strand_id
1 'polypeptide(L)'
;MIWRWFWREWRSPSLLIVWLALTLAVACVLALGTISDRMEKGLSQQSRDFLAGDRVLKTSHPAPEEWLLAAKQQGLSVSRQLSFMTMTFAGDRPQLADVKATDLAYPLYGKLETSPTQVKLEPGTALVAPRLLALLGVKVGDTLEVGDTSLKIIGEVLQEPDSGFNPFQTAPRILINLADVEKTGAIQPGSRLSYHYMFAGPTEAITQFSDWLTPQLKPDQRWYGLQESGGALGKSLQRAQQFLLLSALLTLLLSIAAVAVAMGHYCRSRYDLVAVLKTLGAGRSALRRLIIGQWLSVLVLAGLCGSVIGLLFEKILVRLLSPVLPAALPAAGVWPWIWSMGSLILISLLVGIRPYRQLLATQPLRVLRRDVTANIWPLRYFIPVMIVIVVGLLALLMGGNSLLWAILGGMVVLALLLGGIGWGGLLLLRRLTVTRLSLRLAINRLLRQPWMTLTQLAAFSLSFMLLALLLVLRGDLLDRWQQQLPPDSPNYFLLNMTPQQVPQVTEFLTQHQITPSTFYPIVRVRLSEINEQLATERVAEDAPGGEAVNRELNLT
;
A
#
# COMPACT_ATOMS: atom_id res chain seq x y z
N MET A 1 18.17 21.89 -38.93
CA MET A 1 19.56 21.37 -38.76
C MET A 1 19.67 20.40 -37.58
N ILE A 2 19.19 20.78 -36.38
CA ILE A 2 19.26 19.96 -35.15
C ILE A 2 18.55 18.60 -35.30
N TRP A 3 17.35 18.56 -35.89
CA TRP A 3 16.60 17.31 -36.11
C TRP A 3 17.29 16.32 -37.05
N ARG A 4 17.92 16.80 -38.13
CA ARG A 4 18.67 15.96 -39.09
C ARG A 4 19.96 15.41 -38.47
N TRP A 5 20.62 16.22 -37.65
CA TRP A 5 21.81 15.79 -36.90
C TRP A 5 21.44 14.77 -35.81
N PHE A 6 20.33 15.00 -35.09
CA PHE A 6 19.76 14.08 -34.11
C PHE A 6 19.46 12.70 -34.70
N TRP A 7 18.76 12.62 -35.84
CA TRP A 7 18.46 11.35 -36.52
C TRP A 7 19.70 10.58 -36.97
N ARG A 8 20.76 11.30 -37.33
CA ARG A 8 22.07 10.69 -37.63
C ARG A 8 22.75 10.19 -36.35
N GLU A 9 22.69 10.97 -35.28
CA GLU A 9 23.27 10.61 -33.98
C GLU A 9 22.52 9.49 -33.27
N TRP A 10 21.22 9.34 -33.52
CA TRP A 10 20.37 8.27 -33.00
C TRP A 10 20.85 6.88 -33.42
N ARG A 11 21.51 6.75 -34.58
CA ARG A 11 22.14 5.49 -34.99
C ARG A 11 23.43 5.17 -34.24
N SER A 12 23.93 6.09 -33.41
CA SER A 12 25.12 5.82 -32.59
C SER A 12 24.76 5.01 -31.33
N PRO A 13 25.53 3.94 -31.00
CA PRO A 13 25.26 3.11 -29.83
C PRO A 13 25.18 3.90 -28.52
N SER A 14 26.01 4.95 -28.40
CA SER A 14 26.08 5.80 -27.21
C SER A 14 24.80 6.57 -26.90
N LEU A 15 24.04 7.01 -27.93
CA LEU A 15 22.79 7.75 -27.73
C LEU A 15 21.61 6.79 -27.50
N LEU A 16 21.61 5.64 -28.19
CA LEU A 16 20.59 4.61 -28.03
C LEU A 16 20.53 4.09 -26.61
N ILE A 17 21.67 3.84 -25.97
CA ILE A 17 21.71 3.35 -24.59
C ILE A 17 21.10 4.38 -23.61
N VAL A 18 21.41 5.67 -23.79
CA VAL A 18 20.83 6.74 -22.97
C VAL A 18 19.33 6.87 -23.21
N TRP A 19 18.91 6.84 -24.47
CA TRP A 19 17.49 6.91 -24.81
C TRP A 19 16.72 5.70 -24.25
N LEU A 20 17.22 4.48 -24.42
CA LEU A 20 16.61 3.25 -23.87
C LEU A 20 16.51 3.29 -22.34
N ALA A 21 17.56 3.77 -21.66
CA ALA A 21 17.55 3.93 -20.21
C ALA A 21 16.48 4.93 -19.76
N LEU A 22 16.35 6.06 -20.45
CA LEU A 22 15.34 7.08 -20.16
C LEU A 22 13.93 6.61 -20.50
N THR A 23 13.72 5.92 -21.63
CA THR A 23 12.40 5.36 -21.98
C THR A 23 11.96 4.34 -20.95
N LEU A 24 12.87 3.46 -20.51
CA LEU A 24 12.58 2.44 -19.53
C LEU A 24 12.25 3.06 -18.18
N ALA A 25 13.01 4.08 -17.76
CA ALA A 25 12.74 4.83 -16.54
C ALA A 25 11.32 5.43 -16.55
N VAL A 26 10.94 6.13 -17.62
CA VAL A 26 9.60 6.73 -17.77
C VAL A 26 8.51 5.66 -17.77
N ALA A 27 8.71 4.58 -18.52
CA ALA A 27 7.77 3.48 -18.62
C ALA A 27 7.52 2.84 -17.25
N CYS A 28 8.59 2.55 -16.49
CA CYS A 28 8.48 1.96 -15.16
C CYS A 28 7.80 2.91 -14.17
N VAL A 29 8.18 4.18 -14.12
CA VAL A 29 7.58 5.16 -13.19
C VAL A 29 6.11 5.40 -13.52
N LEU A 30 5.77 5.52 -14.81
CA LEU A 30 4.38 5.72 -15.21
C LEU A 30 3.54 4.47 -14.90
N ALA A 31 3.96 3.29 -15.38
CA ALA A 31 3.21 2.05 -15.18
C ALA A 31 2.97 1.80 -13.70
N LEU A 32 4.01 1.89 -12.89
CA LEU A 32 3.91 1.56 -11.48
C LEU A 32 3.17 2.65 -10.68
N GLY A 33 3.34 3.93 -11.04
CA GLY A 33 2.55 5.02 -10.47
C GLY A 33 1.05 4.89 -10.79
N THR A 34 0.71 4.52 -12.02
CA THR A 34 -0.70 4.27 -12.42
C THR A 34 -1.28 3.07 -11.70
N ILE A 35 -0.53 1.97 -11.57
CA ILE A 35 -1.00 0.76 -10.86
C ILE A 35 -1.22 1.06 -9.38
N SER A 36 -0.28 1.74 -8.73
CA SER A 36 -0.40 2.12 -7.32
C SER A 36 -1.61 3.03 -7.08
N ASP A 37 -1.82 4.06 -7.91
CA ASP A 37 -2.98 4.97 -7.79
C ASP A 37 -4.31 4.23 -8.01
N ARG A 38 -4.39 3.32 -8.99
CA ARG A 38 -5.59 2.51 -9.22
C ARG A 38 -5.85 1.54 -8.10
N MET A 39 -4.80 0.91 -7.55
CA MET A 39 -4.92 -0.01 -6.44
C MET A 39 -5.36 0.73 -5.18
N GLU A 40 -4.82 1.92 -4.90
CA GLU A 40 -5.23 2.76 -3.78
C GLU A 40 -6.68 3.22 -3.89
N LYS A 41 -7.11 3.68 -5.07
CA LYS A 41 -8.50 4.06 -5.32
C LYS A 41 -9.45 2.87 -5.28
N GLY A 42 -9.07 1.74 -5.89
CA GLY A 42 -9.87 0.51 -5.87
C GLY A 42 -10.01 -0.04 -4.46
N LEU A 43 -8.92 -0.02 -3.69
CA LEU A 43 -8.91 -0.39 -2.29
C LEU A 43 -9.76 0.55 -1.45
N SER A 44 -9.66 1.86 -1.64
CA SER A 44 -10.48 2.86 -0.94
C SER A 44 -11.96 2.68 -1.26
N GLN A 45 -12.32 2.44 -2.53
CA GLN A 45 -13.70 2.19 -2.91
C GLN A 45 -14.23 0.89 -2.30
N GLN A 46 -13.49 -0.21 -2.42
CA GLN A 46 -13.88 -1.50 -1.87
C GLN A 46 -13.91 -1.48 -0.33
N SER A 47 -13.07 -0.66 0.29
CA SER A 47 -13.09 -0.35 1.71
C SER A 47 -14.39 0.33 2.13
N ARG A 48 -14.82 1.34 1.37
CA ARG A 48 -16.06 2.07 1.65
C ARG A 48 -17.27 1.17 1.46
N ASP A 49 -17.24 0.33 0.43
CA ASP A 49 -18.26 -0.69 0.21
C ASP A 49 -18.30 -1.67 1.39
N PHE A 50 -17.15 -2.13 1.89
CA PHE A 50 -17.08 -3.05 3.02
C PHE A 50 -17.49 -2.43 4.38
N LEU A 51 -17.38 -1.12 4.55
CA LEU A 51 -17.88 -0.45 5.76
C LEU A 51 -19.31 0.05 5.62
N ALA A 52 -19.90 -0.06 4.43
CA ALA A 52 -21.12 0.64 4.04
C ALA A 52 -21.07 2.15 4.37
N GLY A 53 -19.86 2.75 4.36
CA GLY A 53 -19.56 4.08 4.87
C GLY A 53 -18.09 4.48 4.64
N ASP A 54 -17.77 5.76 4.71
CA ASP A 54 -16.39 6.26 4.70
C ASP A 54 -15.70 6.08 6.06
N ARG A 55 -16.47 6.33 7.13
CA ARG A 55 -16.09 6.15 8.53
C ARG A 55 -17.26 5.61 9.32
N VAL A 56 -16.95 4.85 10.36
CA VAL A 56 -17.95 4.26 11.27
C VAL A 56 -17.64 4.69 12.70
N LEU A 57 -18.65 5.22 13.39
CA LEU A 57 -18.64 5.38 14.84
C LEU A 57 -19.34 4.17 15.45
N LYS A 58 -18.59 3.35 16.19
CA LYS A 58 -19.12 2.24 16.97
C LYS A 58 -19.16 2.60 18.45
N THR A 59 -20.29 2.39 19.10
CA THR A 59 -20.45 2.67 20.54
C THR A 59 -21.46 1.72 21.18
N SER A 60 -21.31 1.49 22.49
CA SER A 60 -22.23 0.67 23.28
C SER A 60 -23.50 1.42 23.70
N HIS A 61 -23.50 2.75 23.57
CA HIS A 61 -24.61 3.63 23.95
C HIS A 61 -25.05 4.51 22.76
N PRO A 62 -26.28 5.04 22.77
CA PRO A 62 -26.70 6.00 21.75
C PRO A 62 -25.74 7.18 21.65
N ALA A 63 -25.34 7.55 20.43
CA ALA A 63 -24.52 8.73 20.22
C ALA A 63 -25.35 10.00 20.48
N PRO A 64 -24.77 11.07 21.06
CA PRO A 64 -25.45 12.35 21.21
C PRO A 64 -26.01 12.85 19.87
N GLU A 65 -27.27 13.29 19.86
CA GLU A 65 -27.91 13.77 18.62
C GLU A 65 -27.20 14.99 18.03
N GLU A 66 -26.54 15.79 18.88
CA GLU A 66 -25.71 16.92 18.47
C GLU A 66 -24.63 16.52 17.46
N TRP A 67 -23.99 15.36 17.65
CA TRP A 67 -22.95 14.85 16.75
C TRP A 67 -23.52 14.48 15.38
N LEU A 68 -24.72 13.88 15.38
CA LEU A 68 -25.41 13.46 14.16
C LEU A 68 -25.95 14.67 13.38
N LEU A 69 -26.40 15.72 14.08
CA LEU A 69 -26.81 16.99 13.48
C LEU A 69 -25.62 17.77 12.92
N ALA A 70 -24.52 17.85 13.66
CA ALA A 70 -23.28 18.48 13.20
C ALA A 70 -22.75 17.82 11.91
N ALA A 71 -22.76 16.49 11.85
CA ALA A 71 -22.39 15.76 10.63
C ALA A 71 -23.27 16.15 9.43
N LYS A 72 -24.60 16.20 9.60
CA LYS A 72 -25.53 16.62 8.55
C LYS A 72 -25.34 18.08 8.13
N GLN A 73 -25.04 18.98 9.08
CA GLN A 73 -24.76 20.39 8.79
C GLN A 73 -23.48 20.57 7.96
N GLN A 74 -22.48 19.70 8.15
CA GLN A 74 -21.26 19.66 7.33
C GLN A 74 -21.46 18.96 5.98
N GLY A 75 -22.69 18.58 5.63
CA GLY A 75 -23.03 17.93 4.36
C GLY A 75 -22.75 16.44 4.31
N LEU A 76 -22.56 15.77 5.46
CA LEU A 76 -22.39 14.33 5.53
C LEU A 76 -23.74 13.61 5.56
N SER A 77 -23.82 12.53 4.79
CA SER A 77 -24.91 11.55 4.90
C SER A 77 -24.62 10.61 6.06
N VAL A 78 -25.63 10.35 6.89
CA VAL A 78 -25.50 9.52 8.09
C VAL A 78 -26.53 8.41 8.04
N SER A 79 -26.06 7.17 8.22
CA SER A 79 -26.91 5.99 8.40
C SER A 79 -26.72 5.42 9.81
N ARG A 80 -27.81 5.02 10.43
CA ARG A 80 -27.87 4.45 11.78
C ARG A 80 -28.10 2.94 11.69
N GLN A 81 -27.38 2.21 12.52
CA GLN A 81 -27.60 0.79 12.74
C GLN A 81 -27.49 0.45 14.22
N LEU A 82 -28.20 -0.61 14.60
CA LEU A 82 -28.11 -1.22 15.91
C LEU A 82 -28.01 -2.74 15.75
N SER A 83 -27.04 -3.35 16.42
CA SER A 83 -26.88 -4.80 16.44
C SER A 83 -27.08 -5.33 17.86
N PHE A 84 -27.85 -6.40 17.99
CA PHE A 84 -28.12 -7.09 19.25
C PHE A 84 -28.53 -8.54 18.99
N MET A 85 -28.38 -9.39 20.01
CA MET A 85 -28.82 -10.78 19.92
C MET A 85 -30.11 -10.96 20.71
N THR A 86 -31.08 -11.67 20.14
CA THR A 86 -32.32 -12.03 20.84
C THR A 86 -32.85 -13.38 20.37
N MET A 87 -33.72 -13.97 21.17
CA MET A 87 -34.43 -15.18 20.77
C MET A 87 -35.51 -14.86 19.76
N THR A 88 -35.64 -15.75 18.78
CA THR A 88 -36.65 -15.67 17.73
C THR A 88 -37.44 -16.97 17.69
N PHE A 89 -38.73 -16.84 17.41
CA PHE A 89 -39.66 -17.94 17.48
C PHE A 89 -40.46 -18.03 16.18
N ALA A 90 -40.68 -19.26 15.75
CA ALA A 90 -41.67 -19.60 14.73
C ALA A 90 -42.54 -20.73 15.31
N GLY A 91 -43.67 -20.38 15.90
CA GLY A 91 -44.42 -21.30 16.76
C GLY A 91 -43.55 -21.79 17.93
N ASP A 92 -43.45 -23.09 18.13
CA ASP A 92 -42.74 -23.70 19.28
C ASP A 92 -41.22 -23.90 19.08
N ARG A 93 -40.61 -23.27 18.06
CA ARG A 93 -39.19 -23.45 17.74
C ARG A 93 -38.38 -22.20 18.11
N PRO A 94 -37.68 -22.19 19.27
CA PRO A 94 -36.76 -21.11 19.62
C PRO A 94 -35.45 -21.21 18.85
N GLN A 95 -34.97 -20.09 18.33
CA GLN A 95 -33.61 -19.94 17.80
C GLN A 95 -33.02 -18.58 18.19
N LEU A 96 -31.77 -18.60 18.66
CA LEU A 96 -31.02 -17.37 18.91
C LEU A 96 -30.60 -16.75 17.58
N ALA A 97 -30.98 -15.50 17.34
CA ALA A 97 -30.62 -14.76 16.14
C ALA A 97 -29.84 -13.48 16.47
N ASP A 98 -28.98 -13.09 15.53
CA ASP A 98 -28.26 -11.81 15.55
C ASP A 98 -29.06 -10.80 14.72
N VAL A 99 -29.73 -9.90 15.42
CA VAL A 99 -30.63 -8.90 14.84
C VAL A 99 -29.86 -7.63 14.55
N LYS A 100 -29.92 -7.22 13.30
CA LYS A 100 -29.39 -5.96 12.79
C LYS A 100 -30.53 -5.05 12.39
N ALA A 101 -30.75 -4.02 13.18
CA ALA A 101 -31.70 -2.99 12.87
C ALA A 101 -31.02 -1.88 12.07
N THR A 102 -31.63 -1.49 10.95
CA THR A 102 -31.07 -0.49 10.03
C THR A 102 -32.09 0.60 9.72
N ASP A 103 -31.61 1.80 9.37
CA ASP A 103 -32.47 2.84 8.80
C ASP A 103 -32.69 2.62 7.29
N LEU A 104 -33.57 3.45 6.71
CA LEU A 104 -33.86 3.42 5.27
C LEU A 104 -32.70 3.91 4.40
N ALA A 105 -31.66 4.52 4.99
CA ALA A 105 -30.49 5.02 4.28
C ALA A 105 -29.40 3.95 4.09
N TYR A 106 -29.50 2.83 4.83
CA TYR A 106 -28.57 1.72 4.69
C TYR A 106 -28.83 0.89 3.41
N PRO A 107 -27.78 0.43 2.71
CA PRO A 107 -26.36 0.80 2.88
C PRO A 107 -25.99 2.11 2.16
N LEU A 108 -25.11 2.94 2.74
CA LEU A 108 -24.62 4.18 2.07
C LEU A 108 -23.64 3.86 0.92
N TYR A 109 -22.83 2.80 1.09
CA TYR A 109 -21.93 2.26 0.07
C TYR A 109 -22.05 0.73 0.03
N GLY A 110 -21.64 0.10 -1.07
CA GLY A 110 -21.87 -1.32 -1.30
C GLY A 110 -23.33 -1.66 -1.67
N LYS A 111 -23.63 -2.95 -1.78
CA LYS A 111 -24.96 -3.47 -2.15
C LYS A 111 -25.36 -4.58 -1.19
N LEU A 112 -26.58 -4.49 -0.69
CA LEU A 112 -27.24 -5.58 0.03
C LEU A 112 -27.83 -6.56 -1.01
N GLU A 113 -27.35 -7.79 -1.03
CA GLU A 113 -27.88 -8.83 -1.90
C GLU A 113 -28.99 -9.60 -1.19
N THR A 114 -30.21 -9.48 -1.72
CA THR A 114 -31.41 -10.11 -1.17
C THR A 114 -32.07 -11.00 -2.22
N SER A 115 -32.87 -11.96 -1.76
CA SER A 115 -33.78 -12.74 -2.59
C SER A 115 -35.20 -12.60 -2.02
N PRO A 116 -36.16 -11.94 -2.71
CA PRO A 116 -36.08 -11.27 -4.03
C PRO A 116 -35.06 -10.12 -4.09
N THR A 117 -34.61 -9.75 -5.29
CA THR A 117 -33.56 -8.74 -5.48
C THR A 117 -34.01 -7.33 -5.07
N GLN A 118 -33.18 -6.59 -4.33
CA GLN A 118 -33.40 -5.19 -3.91
C GLN A 118 -34.67 -4.94 -3.09
N VAL A 119 -34.96 -5.82 -2.14
CA VAL A 119 -36.07 -5.61 -1.22
C VAL A 119 -35.71 -4.50 -0.22
N LYS A 120 -36.54 -3.46 -0.15
CA LYS A 120 -36.41 -2.40 0.86
C LYS A 120 -37.05 -2.83 2.18
N LEU A 121 -36.37 -2.54 3.28
CA LEU A 121 -36.79 -2.93 4.61
C LEU A 121 -37.78 -1.90 5.19
N GLU A 122 -39.07 -2.24 5.16
CA GLU A 122 -40.14 -1.40 5.70
C GLU A 122 -40.42 -1.73 7.17
N PRO A 123 -41.00 -0.80 7.96
CA PRO A 123 -41.43 -1.10 9.32
C PRO A 123 -42.44 -2.27 9.35
N GLY A 124 -42.29 -3.18 10.31
CA GLY A 124 -43.09 -4.41 10.45
C GLY A 124 -42.60 -5.59 9.60
N THR A 125 -41.47 -5.45 8.91
CA THR A 125 -40.91 -6.49 8.04
C THR A 125 -39.52 -6.93 8.47
N ALA A 126 -39.14 -8.15 8.10
CA ALA A 126 -37.83 -8.73 8.37
C ALA A 126 -37.24 -9.39 7.12
N LEU A 127 -35.94 -9.20 6.92
CA LEU A 127 -35.15 -9.99 5.99
C LEU A 127 -34.31 -10.99 6.78
N VAL A 128 -34.34 -12.26 6.38
CA VAL A 128 -33.83 -13.36 7.23
C VAL A 128 -32.76 -14.15 6.47
N ALA A 129 -31.68 -14.55 7.14
CA ALA A 129 -30.68 -15.41 6.50
C ALA A 129 -31.28 -16.80 6.13
N PRO A 130 -30.93 -17.40 4.98
CA PRO A 130 -31.45 -18.70 4.55
C PRO A 130 -31.29 -19.81 5.60
N ARG A 131 -30.18 -19.78 6.34
CA ARG A 131 -29.91 -20.73 7.44
C ARG A 131 -30.97 -20.65 8.54
N LEU A 132 -31.44 -19.46 8.90
CA LEU A 132 -32.45 -19.31 9.94
C LEU A 132 -33.81 -19.81 9.50
N LEU A 133 -34.19 -19.54 8.24
CA LEU A 133 -35.42 -20.07 7.65
C LEU A 133 -35.44 -21.60 7.71
N ALA A 134 -34.31 -22.24 7.39
CA ALA A 134 -34.17 -23.69 7.46
C ALA A 134 -34.25 -24.23 8.91
N LEU A 135 -33.63 -23.55 9.88
CA LEU A 135 -33.64 -23.97 11.29
C LEU A 135 -35.03 -23.84 11.92
N LEU A 136 -35.76 -22.80 11.58
CA LEU A 136 -37.13 -22.56 12.07
C LEU A 136 -38.17 -23.34 11.25
N GLY A 137 -37.87 -23.68 10.00
CA GLY A 137 -38.79 -24.35 9.07
C GLY A 137 -39.86 -23.42 8.52
N VAL A 138 -39.55 -22.12 8.36
CA VAL A 138 -40.45 -21.08 7.85
C VAL A 138 -40.04 -20.63 6.45
N LYS A 139 -40.97 -20.02 5.71
CA LYS A 139 -40.75 -19.53 4.35
C LYS A 139 -40.93 -18.01 4.27
N VAL A 140 -40.43 -17.42 3.19
CA VAL A 140 -40.71 -16.02 2.85
C VAL A 140 -42.22 -15.83 2.72
N GLY A 141 -42.76 -14.83 3.42
CA GLY A 141 -44.19 -14.56 3.54
C GLY A 141 -44.78 -14.87 4.92
N ASP A 142 -44.15 -15.77 5.68
CA ASP A 142 -44.58 -16.15 7.03
C ASP A 142 -44.24 -15.06 8.07
N THR A 143 -44.82 -15.18 9.26
CA THR A 143 -44.53 -14.31 10.40
C THR A 143 -43.45 -14.91 11.30
N LEU A 144 -42.49 -14.09 11.70
CA LEU A 144 -41.41 -14.42 12.62
C LEU A 144 -41.54 -13.57 13.88
N GLU A 145 -41.51 -14.20 15.05
CA GLU A 145 -41.45 -13.49 16.31
C GLU A 145 -39.98 -13.22 16.66
N VAL A 146 -39.67 -11.95 16.94
CA VAL A 146 -38.33 -11.46 17.26
C VAL A 146 -38.40 -10.75 18.60
N GLY A 147 -37.95 -11.41 19.67
CA GLY A 147 -38.27 -10.95 21.02
C GLY A 147 -39.79 -10.87 21.22
N ASP A 148 -40.28 -9.70 21.62
CA ASP A 148 -41.69 -9.46 21.92
C ASP A 148 -42.54 -8.99 20.71
N THR A 149 -41.96 -8.91 19.51
CA THR A 149 -42.65 -8.40 18.32
C THR A 149 -42.77 -9.43 17.21
N SER A 150 -43.85 -9.36 16.42
CA SER A 150 -44.07 -10.21 15.25
C SER A 150 -43.81 -9.42 13.97
N LEU A 151 -42.91 -9.92 13.13
CA LEU A 151 -42.52 -9.30 11.86
C LEU A 151 -42.82 -10.23 10.69
N LYS A 152 -43.17 -9.67 9.54
CA LYS A 152 -43.39 -10.46 8.32
C LYS A 152 -42.07 -10.67 7.57
N ILE A 153 -41.76 -11.91 7.21
CA ILE A 153 -40.59 -12.24 6.41
C ILE A 153 -40.84 -11.82 4.96
N ILE A 154 -40.09 -10.84 4.46
CA ILE A 154 -40.26 -10.32 3.09
C ILE A 154 -39.21 -10.86 2.11
N GLY A 155 -38.14 -11.47 2.61
CA GLY A 155 -37.11 -12.04 1.77
C GLY A 155 -35.92 -12.58 2.57
N GLU A 156 -34.95 -13.07 1.82
CA GLU A 156 -33.71 -13.65 2.31
C GLU A 156 -32.55 -12.66 2.16
N VAL A 157 -31.65 -12.61 3.15
CA VAL A 157 -30.37 -11.90 3.04
C VAL A 157 -29.30 -12.88 2.61
N LEU A 158 -28.72 -12.67 1.42
CA LEU A 158 -27.66 -13.51 0.88
C LEU A 158 -26.29 -12.95 1.25
N GLN A 159 -26.09 -11.64 1.07
CA GLN A 159 -24.82 -10.97 1.37
C GLN A 159 -25.03 -9.53 1.83
N GLU A 160 -24.36 -9.15 2.91
CA GLU A 160 -24.30 -7.78 3.40
C GLU A 160 -22.97 -7.13 2.97
N PRO A 161 -22.96 -5.84 2.62
CA PRO A 161 -21.72 -5.14 2.28
C PRO A 161 -20.77 -5.05 3.48
N ASP A 162 -21.30 -4.87 4.68
CA ASP A 162 -20.58 -4.70 5.95
C ASP A 162 -20.55 -5.96 6.83
N SER A 163 -20.83 -7.14 6.28
CA SER A 163 -20.59 -8.39 6.99
C SER A 163 -19.08 -8.64 7.06
N GLY A 164 -18.48 -8.31 8.20
CA GLY A 164 -17.10 -8.70 8.50
C GLY A 164 -16.94 -10.22 8.60
N PHE A 165 -15.74 -10.72 8.32
CA PHE A 165 -15.41 -12.12 8.61
C PHE A 165 -15.34 -12.33 10.13
N ASN A 166 -16.36 -12.96 10.69
CA ASN A 166 -16.41 -13.33 12.10
C ASN A 166 -16.66 -14.85 12.24
N PRO A 167 -15.60 -15.66 12.41
CA PRO A 167 -15.74 -17.11 12.54
C PRO A 167 -16.49 -17.54 13.81
N PHE A 168 -16.67 -16.62 14.77
CA PHE A 168 -17.38 -16.83 16.03
C PHE A 168 -18.86 -16.41 15.98
N GLN A 169 -19.37 -15.97 14.82
CA GLN A 169 -20.77 -15.59 14.66
C GLN A 169 -21.65 -16.85 14.51
N THR A 170 -22.14 -17.34 15.65
CA THR A 170 -22.91 -18.59 15.74
C THR A 170 -24.39 -18.41 15.44
N ALA A 171 -24.95 -17.25 15.77
CA ALA A 171 -26.36 -16.93 15.56
C ALA A 171 -26.61 -16.48 14.11
N PRO A 172 -27.62 -17.03 13.41
CA PRO A 172 -28.03 -16.56 12.09
C PRO A 172 -28.50 -15.10 12.10
N ARG A 173 -28.32 -14.41 10.98
CA ARG A 173 -28.65 -12.98 10.81
C ARG A 173 -30.13 -12.75 10.55
N ILE A 174 -30.68 -11.69 11.15
CA ILE A 174 -31.96 -11.06 10.77
C ILE A 174 -31.75 -9.56 10.59
N LEU A 175 -32.28 -8.97 9.52
CA LEU A 175 -32.35 -7.53 9.33
C LEU A 175 -33.77 -7.02 9.58
N ILE A 176 -33.91 -5.99 10.42
CA ILE A 176 -35.17 -5.31 10.74
C ILE A 176 -35.04 -3.79 10.60
N ASN A 177 -36.16 -3.07 10.56
CA ASN A 177 -36.14 -1.62 10.57
C ASN A 177 -35.87 -1.09 11.99
N LEU A 178 -35.11 0.01 12.11
CA LEU A 178 -34.86 0.68 13.39
C LEU A 178 -36.13 1.06 14.17
N ALA A 179 -37.23 1.37 13.46
CA ALA A 179 -38.52 1.71 14.07
C ALA A 179 -39.17 0.55 14.85
N ASP A 180 -38.77 -0.69 14.61
CA ASP A 180 -39.35 -1.87 15.26
C ASP A 180 -38.52 -2.36 16.45
N VAL A 181 -37.31 -1.82 16.66
CA VAL A 181 -36.41 -2.27 17.72
C VAL A 181 -37.04 -2.10 19.10
N GLU A 182 -37.64 -0.94 19.37
CA GLU A 182 -38.25 -0.67 20.68
C GLU A 182 -39.37 -1.67 20.98
N LYS A 183 -40.08 -2.16 19.93
CA LYS A 183 -41.14 -3.16 20.06
C LYS A 183 -40.61 -4.56 20.35
N THR A 184 -39.34 -4.85 20.03
CA THR A 184 -38.75 -6.19 20.27
C THR A 184 -38.52 -6.47 21.76
N GLY A 185 -38.57 -5.44 22.62
CA GLY A 185 -38.26 -5.56 24.04
C GLY A 185 -36.78 -5.86 24.33
N ALA A 186 -35.91 -5.85 23.31
CA ALA A 186 -34.50 -6.22 23.46
C ALA A 186 -33.62 -5.14 24.11
N ILE A 187 -34.06 -3.88 24.14
CA ILE A 187 -33.36 -2.77 24.79
C ILE A 187 -33.71 -2.81 26.29
N GLN A 188 -32.93 -3.56 27.06
CA GLN A 188 -33.08 -3.66 28.51
C GLN A 188 -31.76 -3.33 29.22
N PRO A 189 -31.78 -2.91 30.49
CA PRO A 189 -30.58 -2.82 31.30
C PRO A 189 -29.82 -4.15 31.31
N GLY A 190 -28.54 -4.13 30.92
CA GLY A 190 -27.71 -5.34 30.79
C GLY A 190 -27.68 -5.97 29.38
N SER A 191 -28.52 -5.50 28.45
CA SER A 191 -28.44 -5.90 27.04
C SER A 191 -27.12 -5.44 26.41
N ARG A 192 -26.48 -6.32 25.64
CA ARG A 192 -25.28 -6.00 24.86
C ARG A 192 -25.69 -5.41 23.52
N LEU A 193 -25.82 -4.09 23.49
CA LEU A 193 -26.16 -3.32 22.30
C LEU A 193 -24.90 -2.78 21.64
N SER A 194 -24.85 -2.82 20.32
CA SER A 194 -23.78 -2.19 19.54
C SER A 194 -24.39 -1.26 18.51
N TYR A 195 -24.26 0.05 18.75
CA TYR A 195 -24.67 1.08 17.81
C TYR A 195 -23.54 1.31 16.81
N HIS A 196 -23.90 1.37 15.52
CA HIS A 196 -22.99 1.73 14.45
C HIS A 196 -23.59 2.90 13.68
N TYR A 197 -22.84 3.98 13.55
CA TYR A 197 -23.22 5.13 12.75
C TYR A 197 -22.23 5.25 11.59
N MET A 198 -22.72 5.15 10.37
CA MET A 198 -21.91 5.26 9.17
C MET A 198 -22.05 6.66 8.59
N PHE A 199 -20.92 7.23 8.20
CA PHE A 199 -20.82 8.57 7.65
C PHE A 199 -20.31 8.48 6.22
N ALA A 200 -20.93 9.23 5.30
CA ALA A 200 -20.57 9.29 3.90
C ALA A 200 -20.57 10.74 3.40
N GLY A 201 -19.56 11.13 2.63
CA GLY A 201 -19.46 12.50 2.12
C GLY A 201 -18.13 12.83 1.45
N PRO A 202 -17.91 14.10 1.08
CA PRO A 202 -16.62 14.54 0.54
C PRO A 202 -15.51 14.39 1.59
N THR A 203 -14.33 13.95 1.15
CA THR A 203 -13.21 13.61 2.05
C THR A 203 -12.84 14.74 3.00
N GLU A 204 -12.85 15.99 2.52
CA GLU A 204 -12.53 17.17 3.34
C GLU A 204 -13.50 17.36 4.53
N ALA A 205 -14.80 17.18 4.30
CA ALA A 205 -15.82 17.29 5.36
C ALA A 205 -15.68 16.16 6.38
N ILE A 206 -15.35 14.94 5.94
CA ILE A 206 -15.12 13.81 6.84
C ILE A 206 -13.89 14.04 7.71
N THR A 207 -12.80 14.56 7.13
CA THR A 207 -11.59 14.88 7.89
C THR A 207 -11.86 15.97 8.92
N GLN A 208 -12.57 17.05 8.55
CA GLN A 208 -12.93 18.12 9.50
C GLN A 208 -13.83 17.60 10.63
N PHE A 209 -14.81 16.77 10.30
CA PHE A 209 -15.68 16.14 11.30
C PHE A 209 -14.90 15.19 12.22
N SER A 210 -13.99 14.40 11.65
CA SER A 210 -13.11 13.49 12.38
C SER A 210 -12.24 14.25 13.38
N ASP A 211 -11.60 15.35 12.97
CA ASP A 211 -10.74 16.17 13.83
C ASP A 211 -11.52 16.81 14.98
N TRP A 212 -12.79 17.15 14.76
CA TRP A 212 -13.68 17.68 15.78
C TRP A 212 -14.22 16.60 16.74
N LEU A 213 -14.55 15.41 16.22
CA LEU A 213 -15.17 14.33 16.98
C LEU A 213 -14.15 13.54 17.83
N THR A 214 -12.98 13.24 17.26
CA THR A 214 -11.94 12.41 17.89
C THR A 214 -11.58 12.82 19.32
N PRO A 215 -11.35 14.12 19.65
CA PRO A 215 -11.01 14.52 21.03
C PRO A 215 -12.18 14.39 22.02
N GLN A 216 -13.41 14.20 21.56
CA GLN A 216 -14.61 14.05 22.40
C GLN A 216 -14.98 12.58 22.64
N LEU A 217 -14.28 11.64 22.01
CA LEU A 217 -14.59 10.22 22.11
C LEU A 217 -14.27 9.69 23.51
N LYS A 218 -15.18 8.87 24.02
CA LYS A 218 -14.97 8.10 25.25
C LYS A 218 -14.27 6.78 24.93
N PRO A 219 -13.63 6.11 25.92
CA PRO A 219 -12.95 4.83 25.71
C PRO A 219 -13.84 3.69 25.17
N ASP A 220 -15.17 3.77 25.35
CA ASP A 220 -16.14 2.81 24.81
C ASP A 220 -16.59 3.12 23.37
N GLN A 221 -16.13 4.23 22.81
CA GLN A 221 -16.51 4.73 21.49
C GLN A 221 -15.32 4.63 20.54
N ARG A 222 -15.56 4.07 19.35
CA ARG A 222 -14.52 3.88 18.34
C ARG A 222 -14.91 4.54 17.05
N TRP A 223 -14.08 5.48 16.62
CA TRP A 223 -14.12 6.07 15.31
C TRP A 223 -13.08 5.39 14.43
N TYR A 224 -13.50 4.70 13.38
CA TYR A 224 -12.55 4.01 12.50
C TYR A 224 -12.99 4.01 11.03
N GLY A 225 -12.00 4.08 10.15
CA GLY A 225 -12.10 3.65 8.74
C GLY A 225 -11.42 2.31 8.52
N LEU A 226 -11.44 1.79 7.28
CA LEU A 226 -10.85 0.48 7.02
C LEU A 226 -9.31 0.50 7.17
N GLN A 227 -8.68 1.64 6.85
CA GLN A 227 -7.24 1.85 7.03
C GLN A 227 -6.83 1.83 8.52
N GLU A 228 -7.70 2.29 9.41
CA GLU A 228 -7.47 2.28 10.87
C GLU A 228 -8.03 1.02 11.54
N SER A 229 -8.96 0.31 10.89
CA SER A 229 -9.52 -0.93 11.41
C SER A 229 -8.40 -1.96 11.51
N GLY A 230 -8.07 -2.39 12.73
CA GLY A 230 -6.97 -3.31 13.02
C GLY A 230 -7.11 -4.72 12.42
N GLY A 231 -8.07 -4.94 11.53
CA GLY A 231 -8.34 -6.21 10.86
C GLY A 231 -7.19 -6.72 10.01
N ALA A 232 -7.09 -8.05 9.90
CA ALA A 232 -6.02 -8.72 9.16
C ALA A 232 -5.97 -8.31 7.68
N LEU A 233 -7.14 -8.04 7.07
CA LEU A 233 -7.24 -7.57 5.68
C LEU A 233 -6.67 -6.17 5.51
N GLY A 234 -7.08 -5.19 6.33
CA GLY A 234 -6.58 -3.81 6.27
C GLY A 234 -5.07 -3.73 6.42
N LYS A 235 -4.51 -4.43 7.42
CA LYS A 235 -3.05 -4.51 7.63
C LYS A 235 -2.31 -5.18 6.48
N SER A 236 -2.85 -6.26 5.92
CA SER A 236 -2.22 -6.96 4.79
C SER A 236 -2.23 -6.09 3.52
N LEU A 237 -3.32 -5.35 3.28
CA LEU A 237 -3.46 -4.42 2.16
C LEU A 237 -2.53 -3.21 2.32
N GLN A 238 -2.43 -2.64 3.52
CA GLN A 238 -1.49 -1.57 3.82
C GLN A 238 -0.03 -2.02 3.59
N ARG A 239 0.33 -3.24 4.01
CA ARG A 239 1.66 -3.80 3.74
C ARG A 239 1.91 -4.02 2.25
N ALA A 240 0.91 -4.50 1.50
CA ALA A 240 1.02 -4.63 0.05
C ALA A 240 1.22 -3.26 -0.63
N GLN A 241 0.50 -2.22 -0.20
CA GLN A 241 0.70 -0.85 -0.68
C GLN A 241 2.12 -0.34 -0.36
N GLN A 242 2.60 -0.52 0.88
CA GLN A 242 3.96 -0.16 1.27
C GLN A 242 5.01 -0.89 0.44
N PHE A 243 4.80 -2.19 0.15
CA PHE A 243 5.68 -2.97 -0.72
C PHE A 243 5.72 -2.42 -2.14
N LEU A 244 4.57 -2.08 -2.73
CA LEU A 244 4.53 -1.48 -4.06
C LEU A 244 5.25 -0.12 -4.09
N LEU A 245 5.05 0.72 -3.08
CA LEU A 245 5.75 2.00 -2.95
C LEU A 245 7.26 1.82 -2.81
N LEU A 246 7.70 0.88 -1.97
CA LEU A 246 9.12 0.55 -1.82
C LEU A 246 9.70 0.02 -3.14
N SER A 247 9.02 -0.92 -3.80
CA SER A 247 9.41 -1.47 -5.10
C SER A 247 9.50 -0.36 -6.17
N ALA A 248 8.58 0.60 -6.15
CA ALA A 248 8.62 1.80 -6.99
C ALA A 248 9.90 2.59 -6.79
N LEU A 249 10.19 2.89 -5.53
CA LEU A 249 11.32 3.71 -5.13
C LEU A 249 12.64 3.01 -5.48
N LEU A 250 12.76 1.71 -5.24
CA LEU A 250 13.92 0.91 -5.62
C LEU A 250 14.12 0.87 -7.15
N THR A 251 13.04 0.70 -7.91
CA THR A 251 13.07 0.70 -9.39
C THR A 251 13.45 2.07 -9.95
N LEU A 252 12.96 3.14 -9.33
CA LEU A 252 13.32 4.52 -9.64
C LEU A 252 14.81 4.77 -9.38
N LEU A 253 15.33 4.35 -8.22
CA LEU A 253 16.75 4.47 -7.87
C LEU A 253 17.63 3.70 -8.86
N LEU A 254 17.23 2.48 -9.23
CA LEU A 254 17.91 1.67 -10.26
C LEU A 254 17.94 2.39 -11.61
N SER A 255 16.82 3.00 -12.01
CA SER A 255 16.70 3.77 -13.25
C SER A 255 17.62 4.99 -13.25
N ILE A 256 17.70 5.72 -12.13
CA ILE A 256 18.61 6.86 -11.96
C ILE A 256 20.07 6.42 -12.10
N ALA A 257 20.45 5.31 -11.47
CA ALA A 257 21.80 4.76 -11.58
C ALA A 257 22.14 4.36 -13.03
N ALA A 258 21.21 3.71 -13.73
CA ALA A 258 21.37 3.31 -15.13
C ALA A 258 21.57 4.54 -16.04
N VAL A 259 20.73 5.57 -15.89
CA VAL A 259 20.86 6.83 -16.64
C VAL A 259 22.18 7.53 -16.33
N ALA A 260 22.66 7.50 -15.08
CA ALA A 260 23.95 8.08 -14.69
C ALA A 260 25.14 7.41 -15.36
N VAL A 261 25.14 6.08 -15.42
CA VAL A 261 26.18 5.32 -16.13
C VAL A 261 26.13 5.60 -17.63
N ALA A 262 24.93 5.56 -18.22
CA ALA A 262 24.73 5.80 -19.65
C ALA A 262 25.16 7.22 -20.06
N MET A 263 24.76 8.23 -19.29
CA MET A 263 25.11 9.63 -19.55
C MET A 263 26.60 9.89 -19.38
N GLY A 264 27.22 9.29 -18.37
CA GLY A 264 28.67 9.36 -18.17
C GLY A 264 29.46 8.72 -19.31
N HIS A 265 28.95 7.64 -19.91
CA HIS A 265 29.54 7.02 -21.10
C HIS A 265 29.35 7.89 -22.35
N TYR A 266 28.15 8.42 -22.56
CA TYR A 266 27.81 9.29 -23.69
C TYR A 266 28.72 10.53 -23.76
N CYS A 267 28.82 11.30 -22.68
CA CYS A 267 29.66 12.50 -22.67
C CYS A 267 31.14 12.20 -22.89
N ARG A 268 31.63 11.05 -22.41
CA ARG A 268 33.00 10.59 -22.67
C ARG A 268 33.28 10.34 -24.14
N SER A 269 32.36 9.68 -24.84
CA SER A 269 32.48 9.39 -26.27
C SER A 269 32.47 10.64 -27.16
N ARG A 270 31.94 11.77 -26.65
CA ARG A 270 31.72 13.00 -27.43
C ARG A 270 32.69 14.14 -27.14
N TYR A 271 33.60 13.96 -26.19
CA TYR A 271 34.58 15.00 -25.86
C TYR A 271 35.49 15.37 -27.04
N ASP A 272 35.92 14.40 -27.83
CA ASP A 272 36.84 14.62 -28.96
C ASP A 272 36.14 15.34 -30.13
N LEU A 273 34.89 14.96 -30.42
CA LEU A 273 34.06 15.59 -31.45
C LEU A 273 33.81 17.07 -31.13
N VAL A 274 33.48 17.38 -29.88
CA VAL A 274 33.26 18.77 -29.43
C VAL A 274 34.55 19.59 -29.49
N ALA A 275 35.70 18.99 -29.20
CA ALA A 275 36.98 19.66 -29.30
C ALA A 275 37.32 20.02 -30.76
N VAL A 276 37.07 19.11 -31.72
CA VAL A 276 37.23 19.36 -33.17
C VAL A 276 36.28 20.46 -33.67
N LEU A 277 35.02 20.46 -33.24
CA LEU A 277 34.07 21.53 -33.61
C LEU A 277 34.54 22.91 -33.10
N LYS A 278 35.13 22.97 -31.91
CA LYS A 278 35.68 24.22 -31.36
C LYS A 278 36.93 24.69 -32.12
N THR A 279 37.80 23.78 -32.56
CA THR A 279 38.95 24.16 -33.41
C THR A 279 38.54 24.66 -34.78
N LEU A 280 37.40 24.21 -35.31
CA LEU A 280 36.80 24.69 -36.56
C LEU A 280 36.03 26.02 -36.41
N GLY A 281 36.08 26.67 -35.24
CA GLY A 281 35.48 28.00 -35.02
C GLY A 281 34.02 28.00 -34.55
N ALA A 282 33.48 26.86 -34.09
CA ALA A 282 32.10 26.83 -33.57
C ALA A 282 31.93 27.73 -32.33
N GLY A 283 31.02 28.71 -32.42
CA GLY A 283 30.71 29.64 -31.34
C GLY A 283 30.08 28.97 -30.11
N ARG A 284 30.38 29.52 -28.90
CA ARG A 284 29.88 29.00 -27.60
C ARG A 284 28.34 28.90 -27.54
N SER A 285 27.63 29.83 -28.19
CA SER A 285 26.17 29.86 -28.24
C SER A 285 25.57 28.82 -29.20
N ALA A 286 26.22 28.59 -30.35
CA ALA A 286 25.81 27.58 -31.32
C ALA A 286 25.99 26.16 -30.76
N LEU A 287 27.13 25.89 -30.10
CA LEU A 287 27.41 24.62 -29.46
C LEU A 287 26.43 24.33 -28.30
N ARG A 288 26.10 25.36 -27.50
CA ARG A 288 25.11 25.26 -26.42
C ARG A 288 23.70 24.92 -26.95
N ARG A 289 23.25 25.60 -28.02
CA ARG A 289 21.95 25.32 -28.64
C ARG A 289 21.89 23.91 -29.24
N LEU A 290 22.97 23.44 -29.84
CA LEU A 290 23.02 22.11 -30.46
C LEU A 290 22.91 21.00 -29.40
N ILE A 291 23.66 21.10 -28.30
CA ILE A 291 23.67 20.05 -27.27
C ILE A 291 22.38 20.10 -26.43
N ILE A 292 21.86 21.28 -26.06
CA ILE A 292 20.54 21.39 -25.39
C ILE A 292 19.43 20.87 -26.31
N GLY A 293 19.43 21.26 -27.58
CA GLY A 293 18.41 20.84 -28.54
C GLY A 293 18.42 19.33 -28.74
N GLN A 294 19.60 18.70 -28.82
CA GLN A 294 19.72 17.25 -28.91
C GLN A 294 19.17 16.57 -27.67
N TRP A 295 19.53 17.04 -26.48
CA TRP A 295 19.10 16.45 -25.23
C TRP A 295 17.60 16.61 -24.98
N LEU A 296 17.04 17.76 -25.31
CA LEU A 296 15.60 18.01 -25.27
C LEU A 296 14.88 17.08 -26.26
N SER A 297 15.46 16.83 -27.44
CA SER A 297 14.91 15.86 -28.41
C SER A 297 14.93 14.43 -27.86
N VAL A 298 16.02 14.01 -27.19
CA VAL A 298 16.08 12.70 -26.50
C VAL A 298 15.00 12.62 -25.42
N LEU A 299 14.85 13.67 -24.61
CA LEU A 299 13.85 13.72 -23.55
C LEU A 299 12.42 13.60 -24.09
N VAL A 300 12.08 14.36 -25.13
CA VAL A 300 10.74 14.31 -25.74
C VAL A 300 10.46 12.93 -26.30
N LEU A 301 11.41 12.33 -27.04
CA LEU A 301 11.24 10.99 -27.59
C LEU A 301 11.21 9.91 -26.50
N ALA A 302 12.02 10.05 -25.46
CA ALA A 302 12.04 9.13 -24.33
C ALA A 302 10.74 9.20 -23.53
N GLY A 303 10.22 10.41 -23.30
CA GLY A 303 8.92 10.65 -22.67
C GLY A 303 7.80 10.04 -23.49
N LEU A 304 7.74 10.31 -24.80
CA LEU A 304 6.66 9.81 -25.67
C LEU A 304 6.68 8.28 -25.75
N CYS A 305 7.82 7.67 -26.07
CA CYS A 305 7.93 6.22 -26.16
C CYS A 305 7.76 5.55 -24.79
N GLY A 306 8.34 6.12 -23.73
CA GLY A 306 8.22 5.62 -22.36
C GLY A 306 6.78 5.65 -21.87
N SER A 307 6.04 6.74 -22.12
CA SER A 307 4.62 6.83 -21.77
C SER A 307 3.77 5.81 -22.53
N VAL A 308 4.00 5.65 -23.84
CA VAL A 308 3.28 4.64 -24.64
C VAL A 308 3.54 3.23 -24.10
N ILE A 309 4.80 2.89 -23.82
CA ILE A 309 5.17 1.59 -23.25
C ILE A 309 4.56 1.40 -21.86
N GLY A 310 4.60 2.42 -21.01
CA GLY A 310 4.04 2.37 -19.65
C GLY A 310 2.53 2.10 -19.65
N LEU A 311 1.78 2.82 -20.49
CA LEU A 311 0.31 2.62 -20.62
C LEU A 311 -0.03 1.26 -21.24
N LEU A 312 0.76 0.81 -22.22
CA LEU A 312 0.57 -0.51 -22.83
C LEU A 312 0.79 -1.61 -21.79
N PHE A 313 1.86 -1.48 -20.99
CA PHE A 313 2.17 -2.41 -19.92
C PHE A 313 1.06 -2.43 -18.86
N GLU A 314 0.56 -1.27 -18.44
CA GLU A 314 -0.58 -1.16 -17.51
C GLU A 314 -1.82 -1.90 -18.05
N LYS A 315 -2.20 -1.64 -19.31
CA LYS A 315 -3.36 -2.29 -19.94
C LYS A 315 -3.22 -3.81 -20.03
N ILE A 316 -2.03 -4.29 -20.40
CA ILE A 316 -1.73 -5.73 -20.47
C ILE A 316 -1.87 -6.35 -19.07
N LEU A 317 -1.28 -5.72 -18.06
CA LEU A 317 -1.29 -6.23 -16.70
C LEU A 317 -2.72 -6.29 -16.12
N VAL A 318 -3.50 -5.22 -16.27
CA VAL A 318 -4.89 -5.18 -15.79
C VAL A 318 -5.76 -6.22 -16.47
N ARG A 319 -5.55 -6.45 -17.77
CA ARG A 319 -6.25 -7.52 -18.50
C ARG A 319 -5.88 -8.91 -17.98
N LEU A 320 -4.60 -9.13 -17.65
CA LEU A 320 -4.13 -10.40 -17.09
C LEU A 320 -4.65 -10.65 -15.67
N LEU A 321 -4.86 -9.58 -14.89
CA LEU A 321 -5.38 -9.65 -13.51
C LEU A 321 -6.90 -9.60 -13.41
N SER A 322 -7.62 -9.31 -14.51
CA SER A 322 -9.10 -9.28 -14.55
C SER A 322 -9.80 -10.52 -13.97
N PRO A 323 -9.33 -11.77 -14.14
CA PRO A 323 -10.00 -12.93 -13.55
C PRO A 323 -9.83 -13.05 -12.02
N VAL A 324 -8.88 -12.32 -11.43
CA VAL A 324 -8.58 -12.35 -10.00
C VAL A 324 -9.12 -11.11 -9.28
N LEU A 325 -9.38 -10.02 -9.99
CA LEU A 325 -9.87 -8.76 -9.44
C LEU A 325 -11.41 -8.78 -9.30
N PRO A 326 -11.99 -8.63 -8.08
CA PRO A 326 -13.43 -8.66 -7.85
C PRO A 326 -14.21 -7.47 -8.43
N ALA A 327 -13.52 -6.39 -8.86
CA ALA A 327 -14.14 -5.17 -9.36
C ALA A 327 -13.28 -4.47 -10.43
N ALA A 328 -13.94 -3.70 -11.29
CA ALA A 328 -13.26 -2.83 -12.25
C ALA A 328 -12.50 -1.74 -11.50
N LEU A 329 -11.16 -1.84 -11.48
CA LEU A 329 -10.31 -0.82 -10.88
C LEU A 329 -10.63 0.56 -11.50
N PRO A 330 -10.91 1.60 -10.67
CA PRO A 330 -11.18 2.94 -11.17
C PRO A 330 -10.01 3.46 -12.04
N ALA A 331 -10.29 4.40 -12.93
CA ALA A 331 -9.27 4.94 -13.82
C ALA A 331 -8.17 5.66 -13.03
N ALA A 332 -6.92 5.51 -13.49
CA ALA A 332 -5.79 6.26 -12.93
C ALA A 332 -6.03 7.76 -13.11
N GLY A 333 -5.65 8.55 -12.13
CA GLY A 333 -5.71 10.01 -12.19
C GLY A 333 -4.67 10.59 -13.14
N VAL A 334 -4.67 11.92 -13.26
CA VAL A 334 -3.63 12.67 -13.99
C VAL A 334 -2.31 12.79 -13.20
N TRP A 335 -2.35 12.54 -11.88
CA TRP A 335 -1.19 12.66 -10.99
C TRP A 335 0.00 11.76 -11.38
N PRO A 336 -0.16 10.46 -11.70
CA PRO A 336 0.93 9.61 -12.17
C PRO A 336 1.64 10.13 -13.43
N TRP A 337 0.92 10.81 -14.33
CA TRP A 337 1.50 11.43 -15.52
C TRP A 337 2.39 12.61 -15.17
N ILE A 338 1.91 13.48 -14.28
CA ILE A 338 2.67 14.63 -13.78
C ILE A 338 3.93 14.14 -13.06
N TRP A 339 3.81 13.11 -12.23
CA TRP A 339 4.93 12.46 -11.55
C TRP A 339 5.94 11.84 -12.50
N SER A 340 5.49 11.10 -13.51
CA SER A 340 6.38 10.48 -14.49
C SER A 340 7.13 11.54 -15.30
N MET A 341 6.44 12.56 -15.80
CA MET A 341 7.07 13.65 -16.56
C MET A 341 7.99 14.52 -15.69
N GLY A 342 7.58 14.81 -14.45
CA GLY A 342 8.38 15.52 -13.46
C GLY A 342 9.64 14.75 -13.09
N SER A 343 9.52 13.44 -12.86
CA SER A 343 10.65 12.56 -12.58
C SER A 343 11.61 12.49 -13.77
N LEU A 344 11.12 12.42 -15.01
CA LEU A 344 11.97 12.47 -16.20
C LEU A 344 12.82 13.74 -16.24
N ILE A 345 12.20 14.90 -16.08
CA ILE A 345 12.90 16.19 -16.10
C ILE A 345 13.91 16.27 -14.95
N LEU A 346 13.51 15.85 -13.75
CA LEU A 346 14.34 15.87 -12.56
C LEU A 346 15.55 14.95 -12.71
N ILE A 347 15.36 13.66 -13.02
CA ILE A 347 16.42 12.67 -13.19
C ILE A 347 17.41 13.15 -14.26
N SER A 348 16.87 13.61 -15.38
CA SER A 348 17.68 14.09 -16.48
C SER A 348 18.49 15.32 -16.06
N LEU A 349 17.90 16.29 -15.34
CA LEU A 349 18.63 17.45 -14.85
C LEU A 349 19.72 17.05 -13.83
N LEU A 350 19.37 16.20 -12.86
CA LEU A 350 20.25 15.81 -11.75
C LEU A 350 21.47 15.03 -12.25
N VAL A 351 21.25 14.12 -13.19
CA VAL A 351 22.29 13.27 -13.78
C VAL A 351 23.04 13.97 -14.92
N GLY A 352 22.32 14.78 -15.71
CA GLY A 352 22.82 15.38 -16.95
C GLY A 352 23.61 16.67 -16.74
N ILE A 353 23.32 17.48 -15.71
CA ILE A 353 23.86 18.86 -15.60
C ILE A 353 25.38 18.93 -15.55
N ARG A 354 26.02 17.98 -14.86
CA ARG A 354 27.48 17.93 -14.71
C ARG A 354 28.21 17.43 -15.95
N PRO A 355 27.92 16.23 -16.50
CA PRO A 355 28.57 15.78 -17.72
C PRO A 355 28.29 16.73 -18.90
N TYR A 356 27.14 17.41 -18.91
CA TYR A 356 26.83 18.48 -19.87
C TYR A 356 27.73 19.71 -19.72
N ARG A 357 27.91 20.22 -18.50
CA ARG A 357 28.84 21.34 -18.25
C ARG A 357 30.29 20.97 -18.57
N GLN A 358 30.70 19.73 -18.30
CA GLN A 358 32.01 19.20 -18.69
C GLN A 358 32.19 19.14 -20.21
N LEU A 359 31.16 18.73 -20.95
CA LEU A 359 31.18 18.72 -22.40
C LEU A 359 31.34 20.14 -22.98
N LEU A 360 30.62 21.12 -22.45
CA LEU A 360 30.72 22.53 -22.88
C LEU A 360 32.05 23.20 -22.51
N ALA A 361 32.68 22.80 -21.40
CA ALA A 361 33.93 23.38 -20.91
C ALA A 361 35.20 22.70 -21.44
N THR A 362 35.07 21.69 -22.33
CA THR A 362 36.20 21.06 -23.01
C THR A 362 37.10 22.09 -23.71
N GLN A 363 38.40 22.04 -23.46
CA GLN A 363 39.35 22.92 -24.13
C GLN A 363 39.73 22.35 -25.51
N PRO A 364 39.93 23.19 -26.54
CA PRO A 364 40.37 22.74 -27.88
C PRO A 364 41.69 21.94 -27.84
N LEU A 365 42.55 22.24 -26.85
CA LEU A 365 43.84 21.57 -26.62
C LEU A 365 43.73 20.05 -26.37
N ARG A 366 42.54 19.54 -26.02
CA ARG A 366 42.29 18.11 -25.82
C ARG A 366 42.51 17.26 -27.08
N VAL A 367 42.37 17.86 -28.27
CA VAL A 367 42.66 17.19 -29.56
C VAL A 367 44.12 16.74 -29.63
N LEU A 368 45.04 17.51 -29.04
CA LEU A 368 46.49 17.26 -29.05
C LEU A 368 46.94 16.49 -27.80
N ARG A 369 46.29 16.68 -26.65
CA ARG A 369 46.64 16.00 -25.39
C ARG A 369 45.38 15.54 -24.65
N ARG A 370 45.13 14.23 -24.67
CA ARG A 370 43.96 13.59 -24.03
C ARG A 370 43.90 13.77 -22.50
N ASP A 371 44.99 14.23 -21.88
CA ASP A 371 45.13 14.38 -20.42
C ASP A 371 44.59 15.72 -19.87
N VAL A 372 44.22 16.67 -20.73
CA VAL A 372 43.72 17.99 -20.29
C VAL A 372 42.22 17.89 -19.99
N THR A 373 41.89 17.61 -18.74
CA THR A 373 40.51 17.68 -18.23
C THR A 373 40.25 19.04 -17.61
N ALA A 374 39.15 19.69 -18.02
CA ALA A 374 38.73 20.94 -17.41
C ALA A 374 38.17 20.68 -16.00
N ASN A 375 38.73 21.33 -14.97
CA ASN A 375 38.27 21.22 -13.59
C ASN A 375 37.05 22.12 -13.35
N ILE A 376 35.86 21.70 -13.78
CA ILE A 376 34.61 22.45 -13.54
C ILE A 376 33.83 21.81 -12.40
N TRP A 377 33.55 22.62 -11.39
CA TRP A 377 32.96 22.28 -10.09
C TRP A 377 33.72 21.18 -9.34
N PRO A 378 34.49 21.54 -8.29
CA PRO A 378 35.16 20.55 -7.45
C PRO A 378 34.13 19.53 -6.96
N LEU A 379 34.47 18.24 -7.08
CA LEU A 379 33.62 17.12 -6.64
C LEU A 379 33.12 17.33 -5.19
N ARG A 380 33.93 18.02 -4.38
CA ARG A 380 33.69 18.43 -2.99
C ARG A 380 32.46 19.31 -2.78
N TYR A 381 32.03 20.11 -3.76
CA TYR A 381 30.83 20.96 -3.64
C TYR A 381 29.63 20.40 -4.39
N PHE A 382 29.85 19.73 -5.53
CA PHE A 382 28.76 19.19 -6.34
C PHE A 382 28.04 17.99 -5.69
N ILE A 383 28.80 17.06 -5.09
CA ILE A 383 28.22 15.90 -4.40
C ILE A 383 27.34 16.33 -3.22
N PRO A 384 27.79 17.16 -2.26
CA PRO A 384 26.92 17.53 -1.14
C PRO A 384 25.71 18.34 -1.56
N VAL A 385 25.82 19.25 -2.54
CA VAL A 385 24.66 20.00 -3.06
C VAL A 385 23.64 19.06 -3.70
N MET A 386 24.08 18.07 -4.49
CA MET A 386 23.16 17.08 -5.08
C MET A 386 22.54 16.16 -4.03
N ILE A 387 23.28 15.75 -3.01
CA ILE A 387 22.74 14.99 -1.88
C ILE A 387 21.69 15.83 -1.17
N VAL A 388 21.94 17.11 -0.87
CA VAL A 388 20.97 18.00 -0.21
C VAL A 388 19.71 18.18 -1.05
N ILE A 389 19.81 18.30 -2.38
CA ILE A 389 18.64 18.42 -3.26
C ILE A 389 17.83 17.11 -3.28
N VAL A 390 18.50 15.96 -3.41
CA VAL A 390 17.82 14.64 -3.42
C VAL A 390 17.19 14.34 -2.07
N VAL A 391 17.91 14.58 -0.98
CA VAL A 391 17.44 14.39 0.40
C VAL A 391 16.30 15.36 0.71
N GLY A 392 16.42 16.63 0.32
CA GLY A 392 15.37 17.64 0.51
C GLY A 392 14.09 17.31 -0.26
N LEU A 393 14.21 16.82 -1.49
CA LEU A 393 13.07 16.40 -2.28
C LEU A 393 12.40 15.13 -1.70
N LEU A 394 13.20 14.15 -1.27
CA LEU A 394 12.69 12.97 -0.57
C LEU A 394 12.01 13.35 0.75
N ALA A 395 12.59 14.28 1.51
CA ALA A 395 12.03 14.79 2.76
C ALA A 395 10.67 15.49 2.58
N LEU A 396 10.54 16.32 1.54
CA LEU A 396 9.28 16.95 1.16
C LEU A 396 8.21 15.92 0.74
N LEU A 397 8.64 14.80 0.13
CA LEU A 397 7.72 13.77 -0.36
C LEU A 397 7.24 12.78 0.70
N MET A 398 8.10 12.44 1.64
CA MET A 398 7.83 11.43 2.67
C MET A 398 7.45 12.03 4.04
N GLY A 399 7.29 13.35 4.13
CA GLY A 399 6.76 14.02 5.32
C GLY A 399 7.63 13.87 6.58
N GLY A 400 8.95 13.70 6.43
CA GLY A 400 9.87 13.64 7.57
C GLY A 400 9.73 12.42 8.50
N ASN A 401 9.06 11.36 8.07
CA ASN A 401 8.88 10.14 8.86
C ASN A 401 10.23 9.48 9.23
N SER A 402 10.33 8.84 10.40
CA SER A 402 11.54 8.16 10.92
C SER A 402 12.09 7.10 9.94
N LEU A 403 11.20 6.49 9.14
CA LEU A 403 11.55 5.56 8.08
C LEU A 403 12.49 6.16 7.02
N LEU A 404 12.31 7.45 6.71
CA LEU A 404 13.11 8.16 5.71
C LEU A 404 14.57 8.28 6.18
N TRP A 405 14.75 8.63 7.45
CA TRP A 405 16.08 8.70 8.07
C TRP A 405 16.75 7.33 8.15
N ALA A 406 15.99 6.27 8.42
CA ALA A 406 16.49 4.90 8.40
C ALA A 406 16.95 4.47 6.99
N ILE A 407 16.17 4.77 5.94
CA ILE A 407 16.52 4.46 4.55
C ILE A 407 17.75 5.27 4.09
N LEU A 408 17.80 6.57 4.43
CA LEU A 408 18.95 7.42 4.11
C LEU A 408 20.22 6.94 4.83
N GLY A 409 20.12 6.63 6.11
CA GLY A 409 21.22 6.06 6.90
C GLY A 409 21.71 4.75 6.29
N GLY A 410 20.78 3.85 5.95
CA GLY A 410 21.08 2.58 5.28
C GLY A 410 21.79 2.78 3.94
N MET A 411 21.36 3.74 3.12
CA MET A 411 21.99 4.02 1.82
C MET A 411 23.42 4.55 1.96
N VAL A 412 23.69 5.39 2.97
CA VAL A 412 25.04 5.89 3.27
C VAL A 412 25.95 4.77 3.76
N VAL A 413 25.48 3.98 4.73
CA VAL A 413 26.23 2.83 5.26
C VAL A 413 26.58 1.87 4.13
N LEU A 414 25.61 1.57 3.27
CA LEU A 414 25.80 0.69 2.14
C LEU A 414 26.80 1.25 1.11
N ALA A 415 26.70 2.53 0.77
CA ALA A 415 27.64 3.16 -0.16
C ALA A 415 29.08 3.09 0.38
N LEU A 416 29.27 3.29 1.69
CA LEU A 416 30.57 3.14 2.35
C LEU A 416 31.05 1.68 2.32
N LEU A 417 30.15 0.73 2.58
CA LEU A 417 30.47 -0.71 2.59
C LEU A 417 30.88 -1.19 1.19
N LEU A 418 30.12 -0.83 0.14
CA LEU A 418 30.43 -1.13 -1.25
C LEU A 418 31.72 -0.44 -1.71
N GLY A 419 31.93 0.82 -1.32
CA GLY A 419 33.17 1.54 -1.59
C GLY A 419 34.38 0.87 -0.93
N GLY A 420 34.22 0.45 0.32
CA GLY A 420 35.24 -0.28 1.09
C GLY A 420 35.58 -1.64 0.49
N ILE A 421 34.56 -2.44 0.13
CA ILE A 421 34.75 -3.73 -0.56
C ILE A 421 35.41 -3.51 -1.92
N GLY A 422 34.98 -2.51 -2.69
CA GLY A 422 35.58 -2.20 -4.00
C GLY A 422 37.04 -1.78 -3.89
N TRP A 423 37.38 -0.97 -2.88
CA TRP A 423 38.75 -0.56 -2.61
C TRP A 423 39.61 -1.72 -2.10
N GLY A 424 39.08 -2.53 -1.19
CA GLY A 424 39.71 -3.76 -0.70
C GLY A 424 39.97 -4.76 -1.82
N GLY A 425 39.02 -4.93 -2.74
CA GLY A 425 39.17 -5.77 -3.93
C GLY A 425 40.29 -5.27 -4.85
N LEU A 426 40.41 -3.95 -5.06
CA LEU A 426 41.52 -3.37 -5.83
C LEU A 426 42.87 -3.57 -5.12
N LEU A 427 42.93 -3.44 -3.79
CA LEU A 427 44.12 -3.71 -3.00
C LEU A 427 44.55 -5.18 -3.10
N LEU A 428 43.59 -6.11 -3.08
CA LEU A 428 43.83 -7.53 -3.24
C LEU A 428 44.33 -7.87 -4.66
N LEU A 429 43.68 -7.31 -5.70
CA LEU A 429 44.12 -7.44 -7.09
C LEU A 429 45.54 -6.91 -7.32
N ARG A 430 45.94 -5.88 -6.58
CA ARG A 430 47.31 -5.34 -6.63
C ARG A 430 48.37 -6.32 -6.12
N ARG A 431 47.98 -7.27 -5.25
CA ARG A 431 48.88 -8.31 -4.70
C ARG A 431 48.93 -9.58 -5.54
N LEU A 432 48.03 -9.76 -6.51
CA LEU A 432 47.97 -10.95 -7.36
C LEU A 432 48.87 -10.81 -8.60
N THR A 433 49.94 -11.60 -8.66
CA THR A 433 50.84 -11.68 -9.81
C THR A 433 50.36 -12.75 -10.80
N VAL A 434 49.56 -12.34 -11.80
CA VAL A 434 49.02 -13.28 -12.79
C VAL A 434 50.00 -13.48 -13.96
N THR A 435 50.29 -14.75 -14.27
CA THR A 435 51.25 -15.17 -15.31
C THR A 435 50.71 -15.07 -16.74
N ARG A 436 49.38 -15.15 -16.95
CA ARG A 436 48.76 -15.00 -18.28
C ARG A 436 48.69 -13.53 -18.71
N LEU A 437 49.23 -13.24 -19.90
CA LEU A 437 49.43 -11.88 -20.42
C LEU A 437 48.12 -11.08 -20.62
N SER A 438 47.05 -11.74 -21.06
CA SER A 438 45.71 -11.14 -21.22
C SER A 438 45.07 -10.72 -19.89
N LEU A 439 45.16 -11.58 -18.87
CA LEU A 439 44.69 -11.29 -17.50
C LEU A 439 45.52 -10.19 -16.83
N ARG A 440 46.84 -10.22 -17.02
CA ARG A 440 47.74 -9.17 -16.50
C ARG A 440 47.42 -7.80 -17.10
N LEU A 441 47.11 -7.74 -18.41
CA LEU A 441 46.68 -6.51 -19.08
C LEU A 441 45.31 -6.02 -18.58
N ALA A 442 44.36 -6.93 -18.34
CA ALA A 442 43.04 -6.60 -17.79
C ALA A 442 43.14 -6.03 -16.35
N ILE A 443 43.90 -6.69 -15.48
CA ILE A 443 44.15 -6.27 -14.09
C ILE A 443 44.87 -4.91 -14.06
N ASN A 444 45.91 -4.74 -14.88
CA ASN A 444 46.64 -3.46 -14.96
C ASN A 444 45.76 -2.33 -15.49
N ARG A 445 44.82 -2.60 -16.41
CA ARG A 445 43.86 -1.59 -16.88
C ARG A 445 42.90 -1.18 -15.76
N LEU A 446 42.46 -2.13 -14.93
CA LEU A 446 41.62 -1.83 -13.76
C LEU A 446 42.37 -0.97 -12.72
N LEU A 447 43.63 -1.32 -12.44
CA LEU A 447 44.46 -0.65 -11.43
C LEU A 447 44.96 0.73 -11.87
N ARG A 448 45.10 0.99 -13.18
CA ARG A 448 45.54 2.29 -13.71
C ARG A 448 44.48 3.39 -13.63
N GLN A 449 43.19 3.04 -13.57
CA GLN A 449 42.08 4.00 -13.48
C GLN A 449 41.12 3.65 -12.33
N PRO A 450 41.61 3.65 -11.06
CA PRO A 450 40.86 3.13 -9.91
C PRO A 450 39.54 3.88 -9.69
N TRP A 451 39.51 5.19 -9.94
CA TRP A 451 38.29 5.98 -9.80
C TRP A 451 37.18 5.59 -10.79
N MET A 452 37.55 5.25 -12.04
CA MET A 452 36.57 4.87 -13.04
C MET A 452 35.99 3.49 -12.76
N THR A 453 36.83 2.55 -12.35
CA THR A 453 36.43 1.18 -12.00
C THR A 453 35.61 1.15 -10.71
N LEU A 454 35.97 1.93 -9.69
CA LEU A 454 35.18 2.09 -8.47
C LEU A 454 33.78 2.64 -8.74
N THR A 455 33.65 3.67 -9.58
CA THR A 455 32.33 4.23 -9.90
C THR A 455 31.43 3.24 -10.66
N GLN A 456 32.00 2.43 -11.56
CA GLN A 456 31.26 1.40 -12.28
C GLN A 456 30.88 0.23 -11.38
N LEU A 457 31.83 -0.25 -10.58
CA LEU A 457 31.59 -1.31 -9.60
C LEU A 457 30.52 -0.88 -8.60
N ALA A 458 30.61 0.32 -8.04
CA ALA A 458 29.60 0.85 -7.13
C ALA A 458 28.21 0.94 -7.77
N ALA A 459 28.13 1.39 -9.04
CA ALA A 459 26.86 1.45 -9.76
C ALA A 459 26.25 0.05 -9.99
N PHE A 460 27.05 -0.94 -10.42
CA PHE A 460 26.58 -2.31 -10.59
C PHE A 460 26.20 -2.97 -9.26
N SER A 461 27.04 -2.87 -8.23
CA SER A 461 26.76 -3.44 -6.93
C SER A 461 25.53 -2.83 -6.28
N LEU A 462 25.34 -1.51 -6.38
CA LEU A 462 24.12 -0.85 -5.93
C LEU A 462 22.90 -1.39 -6.69
N SER A 463 23.01 -1.56 -8.02
CA SER A 463 21.93 -2.09 -8.85
C SER A 463 21.54 -3.52 -8.46
N PHE A 464 22.52 -4.41 -8.29
CA PHE A 464 22.28 -5.79 -7.85
C PHE A 464 21.75 -5.86 -6.43
N MET A 465 22.22 -4.99 -5.54
CA MET A 465 21.72 -4.95 -4.18
C MET A 465 20.28 -4.45 -4.11
N LEU A 466 19.91 -3.41 -4.89
CA LEU A 466 18.51 -2.96 -4.97
C LEU A 466 17.60 -4.08 -5.48
N LEU A 467 18.07 -4.83 -6.48
CA LEU A 467 17.36 -6.01 -7.00
C LEU A 467 17.24 -7.12 -5.93
N ALA A 468 18.33 -7.42 -5.22
CA ALA A 468 18.33 -8.43 -4.16
C ALA A 468 17.40 -8.03 -3.00
N LEU A 469 17.42 -6.77 -2.59
CA LEU A 469 16.53 -6.24 -1.56
C LEU A 469 15.07 -6.39 -1.97
N LEU A 470 14.74 -6.11 -3.23
CA LEU A 470 13.39 -6.31 -3.76
C LEU A 470 12.97 -7.79 -3.71
N LEU A 471 13.87 -8.72 -4.06
CA LEU A 471 13.61 -10.15 -4.01
C LEU A 471 13.42 -10.67 -2.58
N VAL A 472 14.26 -10.24 -1.64
CA VAL A 472 14.15 -10.60 -0.22
C VAL A 472 12.87 -10.04 0.38
N LEU A 473 12.58 -8.76 0.15
CA LEU A 473 11.36 -8.11 0.66
C LEU A 473 10.09 -8.79 0.12
N ARG A 474 10.10 -9.22 -1.14
CA ARG A 474 9.01 -10.01 -1.73
C ARG A 474 8.84 -11.36 -1.02
N GLY A 475 9.94 -12.08 -0.80
CA GLY A 475 9.93 -13.37 -0.10
C GLY A 475 9.35 -13.24 1.31
N ASP A 476 9.91 -12.32 2.09
CA ASP A 476 9.50 -12.04 3.47
C ASP A 476 8.01 -11.75 3.61
N LEU A 477 7.42 -11.00 2.68
CA LEU A 477 6.00 -10.64 2.73
C LEU A 477 5.09 -11.81 2.35
N LEU A 478 5.48 -12.59 1.34
CA LEU A 478 4.73 -13.79 0.94
C LEU A 478 4.80 -14.87 2.01
N ASP A 479 5.97 -15.10 2.57
CA ASP A 479 6.19 -16.09 3.62
C ASP A 479 5.42 -15.70 4.88
N ARG A 480 5.47 -14.43 5.30
CA ARG A 480 4.67 -13.94 6.44
C ARG A 480 3.17 -14.03 6.19
N TRP A 481 2.71 -13.84 4.96
CA TRP A 481 1.30 -13.98 4.62
C TRP A 481 0.86 -15.45 4.66
N GLN A 482 1.65 -16.36 4.07
CA GLN A 482 1.38 -17.80 4.14
C GLN A 482 1.42 -18.33 5.58
N GLN A 483 2.34 -17.83 6.40
CA GLN A 483 2.44 -18.19 7.81
C GLN A 483 1.26 -17.72 8.67
N GLN A 484 0.37 -16.85 8.16
CA GLN A 484 -0.86 -16.49 8.90
C GLN A 484 -1.83 -17.68 9.03
N LEU A 485 -1.78 -18.63 8.10
CA LEU A 485 -2.59 -19.84 8.10
C LEU A 485 -1.67 -21.05 7.88
N PRO A 486 -0.98 -21.54 8.94
CA PRO A 486 -0.21 -22.78 8.87
C PRO A 486 -1.04 -23.93 8.28
N PRO A 487 -0.43 -24.89 7.57
CA PRO A 487 -1.15 -26.03 6.99
C PRO A 487 -1.93 -26.87 8.03
N ASP A 488 -1.49 -26.87 9.28
CA ASP A 488 -2.16 -27.55 10.41
C ASP A 488 -3.22 -26.67 11.10
N SER A 489 -3.66 -25.57 10.47
CA SER A 489 -4.69 -24.70 11.05
C SER A 489 -6.03 -25.44 11.14
N PRO A 490 -6.68 -25.46 12.32
CA PRO A 490 -8.01 -26.05 12.46
C PRO A 490 -9.03 -25.36 11.55
N ASN A 491 -9.85 -26.15 10.87
CA ASN A 491 -10.96 -25.69 10.02
C ASN A 491 -12.32 -25.75 10.73
N TYR A 492 -12.42 -26.45 11.86
CA TYR A 492 -13.61 -26.51 12.71
C TYR A 492 -13.26 -26.08 14.14
N PHE A 493 -14.09 -25.20 14.70
CA PHE A 493 -13.94 -24.71 16.08
C PHE A 493 -15.17 -25.10 16.88
N LEU A 494 -14.96 -25.82 17.98
CA LEU A 494 -16.00 -26.15 18.96
C LEU A 494 -15.88 -25.16 20.13
N LEU A 495 -16.97 -24.46 20.45
CA LEU A 495 -17.00 -23.37 21.41
C LEU A 495 -18.16 -23.57 22.40
N ASN A 496 -18.09 -22.94 23.57
CA ASN A 496 -19.12 -23.05 24.63
C ASN A 496 -19.46 -24.49 25.05
N MET A 497 -18.46 -25.37 25.07
CA MET A 497 -18.63 -26.71 25.64
C MET A 497 -18.58 -26.62 27.16
N THR A 498 -19.53 -27.25 27.84
CA THR A 498 -19.46 -27.40 29.29
C THR A 498 -18.47 -28.51 29.67
N PRO A 499 -17.87 -28.49 30.88
CA PRO A 499 -16.97 -29.55 31.33
C PRO A 499 -17.57 -30.96 31.24
N GLN A 500 -18.90 -31.09 31.38
CA GLN A 500 -19.58 -32.38 31.27
C GLN A 500 -19.73 -32.89 29.82
N GLN A 501 -19.66 -32.00 28.83
CA GLN A 501 -19.79 -32.34 27.40
C GLN A 501 -18.46 -32.76 26.77
N VAL A 502 -17.32 -32.37 27.36
CA VAL A 502 -15.98 -32.67 26.83
C VAL A 502 -15.75 -34.18 26.64
N PRO A 503 -16.09 -35.08 27.58
CA PRO A 503 -15.92 -36.52 27.39
C PRO A 503 -16.74 -37.07 26.22
N GLN A 504 -18.00 -36.64 26.07
CA GLN A 504 -18.90 -37.10 25.00
C GLN A 504 -18.40 -36.70 23.61
N VAL A 505 -17.91 -35.46 23.48
CA VAL A 505 -17.32 -34.95 22.24
C VAL A 505 -16.02 -35.68 21.91
N THR A 506 -15.18 -35.93 22.92
CA THR A 506 -13.91 -36.64 22.73
C THR A 506 -14.14 -38.08 22.24
N GLU A 507 -15.13 -38.76 22.81
CA GLU A 507 -15.52 -40.10 22.37
C GLU A 507 -16.06 -40.10 20.93
N PHE A 508 -16.94 -39.15 20.59
CA PHE A 508 -17.45 -38.98 19.22
C PHE A 508 -16.33 -38.73 18.19
N LEU A 509 -15.38 -37.85 18.51
CA LEU A 509 -14.24 -37.56 17.63
C LEU A 509 -13.34 -38.79 17.44
N THR A 510 -13.11 -39.54 18.52
CA THR A 510 -12.31 -40.77 18.50
C THR A 510 -12.99 -41.86 17.65
N GLN A 511 -14.31 -42.02 17.75
CA GLN A 511 -15.09 -42.94 16.91
C GLN A 511 -14.98 -42.61 15.41
N HIS A 512 -14.88 -41.33 15.08
CA HIS A 512 -14.68 -40.85 13.71
C HIS A 512 -13.21 -40.72 13.28
N GLN A 513 -12.26 -41.23 14.07
CA GLN A 513 -10.81 -41.18 13.81
C GLN A 513 -10.26 -39.75 13.65
N ILE A 514 -10.86 -38.77 14.33
CA ILE A 514 -10.40 -37.38 14.36
C ILE A 514 -9.60 -37.17 15.63
N THR A 515 -8.34 -36.74 15.51
CA THR A 515 -7.51 -36.36 16.65
C THR A 515 -7.91 -34.97 17.16
N PRO A 516 -8.52 -34.84 18.35
CA PRO A 516 -8.87 -33.53 18.89
C PRO A 516 -7.61 -32.73 19.22
N SER A 517 -7.60 -31.44 18.89
CA SER A 517 -6.66 -30.48 19.44
C SER A 517 -6.91 -30.29 20.95
N THR A 518 -5.95 -29.71 21.67
CA THR A 518 -6.09 -29.40 23.10
C THR A 518 -7.35 -28.56 23.35
N PHE A 519 -8.16 -28.96 24.34
CA PHE A 519 -9.31 -28.17 24.80
C PHE A 519 -8.82 -27.06 25.72
N TYR A 520 -9.06 -25.81 25.33
CA TYR A 520 -8.68 -24.63 26.11
C TYR A 520 -9.88 -24.08 26.89
N PRO A 521 -9.78 -23.88 28.21
CA PRO A 521 -10.81 -23.19 28.97
C PRO A 521 -10.81 -21.70 28.65
N ILE A 522 -11.96 -21.15 28.26
CA ILE A 522 -12.08 -19.70 28.03
C ILE A 522 -12.44 -19.01 29.34
N VAL A 523 -11.48 -18.29 29.93
CA VAL A 523 -11.68 -17.49 31.14
C VAL A 523 -11.59 -16.00 30.79
N ARG A 524 -12.60 -15.22 31.17
CA ARG A 524 -12.54 -13.76 31.05
C ARG A 524 -11.80 -13.15 32.23
N VAL A 525 -10.79 -12.35 31.94
CA VAL A 525 -10.03 -11.59 32.93
C VAL A 525 -9.90 -10.14 32.49
N ARG A 526 -9.78 -9.21 33.44
CA ARG A 526 -9.48 -7.81 33.16
C ARG A 526 -8.18 -7.43 33.84
N LEU A 527 -7.26 -6.82 33.09
CA LEU A 527 -6.04 -6.26 33.67
C LEU A 527 -6.37 -4.90 34.29
N SER A 528 -6.49 -4.84 35.61
CA SER A 528 -6.75 -3.60 36.35
C SER A 528 -5.48 -2.78 36.54
N GLU A 529 -4.40 -3.42 36.99
CA GLU A 529 -3.18 -2.75 37.43
C GLU A 529 -1.92 -3.46 36.92
N ILE A 530 -0.90 -2.67 36.61
CA ILE A 530 0.46 -3.14 36.31
C ILE A 530 1.39 -2.45 37.30
N ASN A 531 2.01 -3.23 38.21
CA ASN A 531 2.88 -2.70 39.26
C ASN A 531 2.21 -1.57 40.07
N GLU A 532 0.99 -1.82 40.56
CA GLU A 532 0.22 -0.90 41.43
C GLU A 532 -0.20 0.42 40.75
N GLN A 533 0.02 0.56 39.44
CA GLN A 533 -0.48 1.66 38.63
C GLN A 533 -1.62 1.17 37.74
N LEU A 534 -2.66 2.00 37.59
CA LEU A 534 -3.75 1.75 36.66
C LEU A 534 -3.18 1.43 35.28
N ALA A 535 -3.51 0.25 34.77
CA ALA A 535 -2.90 -0.26 33.56
C ALA A 535 -3.15 0.69 32.36
N THR A 536 -4.33 1.35 32.34
CA THR A 536 -4.76 2.33 31.33
C THR A 536 -3.94 3.61 31.31
N GLU A 537 -3.29 3.98 32.42
CA GLU A 537 -2.42 5.17 32.49
C GLU A 537 -1.00 4.86 32.01
N ARG A 538 -0.58 3.59 32.12
CA ARG A 538 0.76 3.14 31.77
C ARG A 538 0.91 2.78 30.29
N VAL A 539 -0.16 2.27 29.67
CA VAL A 539 -0.20 1.89 28.25
C VAL A 539 -1.25 2.73 27.56
N ALA A 540 -0.80 3.71 26.77
CA ALA A 540 -1.68 4.52 25.93
C ALA A 540 -2.44 3.63 24.94
N GLU A 541 -3.64 4.04 24.56
CA GLU A 541 -4.55 3.26 23.70
C GLU A 541 -3.93 2.93 22.33
N ASP A 542 -3.11 3.84 21.79
CA ASP A 542 -2.41 3.68 20.51
C ASP A 542 -1.12 2.88 20.59
N ALA A 543 -0.69 2.50 21.81
CA ALA A 543 0.54 1.74 22.03
C ALA A 543 0.32 0.23 21.76
N PRO A 544 1.36 -0.52 21.39
CA PRO A 544 1.27 -1.97 21.26
C PRO A 544 0.82 -2.59 22.59
N GLY A 545 -0.40 -3.16 22.61
CA GLY A 545 -1.00 -3.74 23.80
C GLY A 545 -2.08 -2.88 24.48
N GLY A 546 -2.33 -1.64 24.04
CA GLY A 546 -3.40 -0.79 24.57
C GLY A 546 -4.79 -1.44 24.52
N GLU A 547 -5.08 -2.18 23.43
CA GLU A 547 -6.31 -2.98 23.33
C GLU A 547 -6.46 -4.01 24.45
N ALA A 548 -5.36 -4.59 24.94
CA ALA A 548 -5.40 -5.64 25.96
C ALA A 548 -5.72 -5.09 27.35
N VAL A 549 -5.41 -3.82 27.58
CA VAL A 549 -5.62 -3.13 28.85
C VAL A 549 -7.02 -2.52 28.93
N ASN A 550 -7.55 -2.04 27.80
CA ASN A 550 -8.86 -1.39 27.73
C ASN A 550 -10.04 -2.39 27.62
N ARG A 551 -9.80 -3.71 27.62
CA ARG A 551 -10.85 -4.73 27.48
C ARG A 551 -10.72 -5.89 28.45
N GLU A 552 -11.80 -6.65 28.60
CA GLU A 552 -11.74 -8.01 29.14
C GLU A 552 -11.05 -8.94 28.13
N LEU A 553 -9.98 -9.60 28.57
CA LEU A 553 -9.23 -10.58 27.81
C LEU A 553 -9.85 -11.96 28.01
N ASN A 554 -9.97 -12.72 26.93
CA ASN A 554 -10.20 -14.16 27.01
C ASN A 554 -8.81 -14.81 27.14
N LEU A 555 -8.52 -15.41 28.29
CA LEU A 555 -7.42 -16.34 28.45
C LEU A 555 -7.90 -17.73 28.04
N THR A 556 -7.09 -18.42 27.25
CA THR A 556 -7.31 -19.78 26.76
C THR A 556 -6.19 -20.68 27.26
#